data_AF-A0A4C2AAS0-F1
#
_entry.id   AF-A0A4C2AAS0-F1
#
_cell.length_a   1.000
_cell.length_b   1.000
_cell.length_c   1.000
_cell.angle_alpha   90.00
_cell.angle_beta   90.00
_cell.angle_gamma   90.00
#
_symmetry.space_group_name_H-M   'P 1'
#
loop_
_entity.id
_entity.type
_entity.pdbx_description
1 polymer ?
#
loop_
_entity_poly.entity_id
_entity_poly.type
_entity_poly.pdbx_seq_one_letter_code
_entity_poly.pdbx_strand_id
1 'polypeptide(L)'
;MPPKLRLRGQEVEWQTRVRYLAYISTAPCAWLLRWNMSSTRAEPRSMLRPVLRSHLPLRAKVALYIGYIHSRLTFTATARYVLCSASQRKRIQAQQNIAQRMIAGAGRYVLNDVIARDLCIETVEEFIQRIARRMYDIANQGPYEFLRNIVPMHERSLSGRHLPRELIKTPPRHL
;
A
#
# COMPACT_ATOMS: atom_id res chain seq x y z
N MET A 1 -12.47 -29.64 -10.23
CA MET A 1 -12.16 -28.95 -8.97
C MET A 1 -10.89 -29.57 -8.38
N PRO A 2 -9.96 -28.79 -7.81
CA PRO A 2 -8.78 -29.37 -7.19
C PRO A 2 -9.16 -30.26 -5.98
N PRO A 3 -8.39 -31.33 -5.71
CA PRO A 3 -8.66 -32.25 -4.60
C PRO A 3 -8.63 -31.51 -3.25
N LYS A 4 -9.49 -31.93 -2.30
CA LYS A 4 -9.58 -31.30 -0.96
C LYS A 4 -8.23 -31.39 -0.24
N LEU A 5 -7.75 -30.25 0.26
CA LEU A 5 -6.49 -30.17 1.01
C LEU A 5 -6.69 -30.82 2.39
N ARG A 6 -5.81 -31.75 2.75
CA ARG A 6 -5.75 -32.32 4.11
C ARG A 6 -4.62 -31.65 4.89
N LEU A 7 -4.98 -30.90 5.93
CA LEU A 7 -4.01 -30.32 6.86
C LEU A 7 -4.08 -31.10 8.17
N ARG A 8 -2.97 -31.71 8.59
CA ARG A 8 -2.87 -32.51 9.83
C ARG A 8 -3.95 -33.61 9.95
N GLY A 9 -4.30 -34.24 8.83
CA GLY A 9 -5.29 -35.32 8.79
C GLY A 9 -6.77 -34.86 8.79
N GLN A 10 -7.04 -33.56 8.87
CA GLN A 10 -8.39 -33.01 8.73
C GLN A 10 -8.62 -32.47 7.31
N GLU A 11 -9.80 -32.76 6.75
CA GLU A 11 -10.20 -32.21 5.46
C GLU A 11 -10.60 -30.74 5.62
N VAL A 12 -9.92 -29.87 4.86
CA VAL A 12 -10.22 -28.44 4.86
C VAL A 12 -11.30 -28.18 3.82
N GLU A 13 -12.45 -27.69 4.27
CA GLU A 13 -13.53 -27.28 3.39
C GLU A 13 -13.13 -26.08 2.54
N TRP A 14 -13.39 -26.17 1.23
CA TRP A 14 -13.10 -25.09 0.28
C TRP A 14 -14.04 -23.91 0.52
N GLN A 15 -13.54 -22.87 1.19
CA GLN A 15 -14.28 -21.62 1.36
C GLN A 15 -13.88 -20.60 0.29
N THR A 16 -14.87 -20.03 -0.38
CA THR A 16 -14.69 -18.95 -1.37
C THR A 16 -14.37 -17.61 -0.71
N ARG A 17 -14.56 -17.48 0.62
CA ARG A 17 -14.33 -16.26 1.40
C ARG A 17 -13.61 -16.58 2.71
N VAL A 18 -12.31 -16.31 2.77
CA VAL A 18 -11.50 -16.53 3.99
C VAL A 18 -11.00 -15.19 4.54
N ARG A 19 -11.17 -14.99 5.85
CA ARG A 19 -10.55 -13.88 6.58
C ARG A 19 -9.14 -14.29 7.02
N TYR A 20 -8.11 -13.62 6.52
CA TYR A 20 -6.73 -13.82 6.94
C TYR A 20 -6.06 -12.47 7.22
N LEU A 21 -5.48 -12.30 8.41
CA LEU A 21 -4.82 -11.05 8.84
C LEU A 21 -5.66 -9.79 8.55
N ALA A 22 -6.93 -9.80 8.99
CA ALA A 22 -7.94 -8.75 8.76
C ALA A 22 -8.39 -8.52 7.30
N TYR A 23 -8.06 -9.42 6.36
CA TYR A 23 -8.45 -9.32 4.95
C TYR A 23 -9.42 -10.43 4.53
N ILE A 24 -10.44 -10.12 3.72
CA ILE A 24 -11.34 -11.12 3.11
C ILE A 24 -10.85 -11.44 1.69
N SER A 25 -10.38 -12.68 1.45
CA SER A 25 -10.06 -13.16 0.11
C SER A 25 -11.33 -13.71 -0.55
N THR A 26 -11.77 -13.15 -1.67
CA THR A 26 -12.91 -13.66 -2.46
C THR A 26 -12.44 -14.32 -3.76
N ALA A 27 -12.53 -15.66 -3.85
CA ALA A 27 -12.43 -16.52 -5.05
C ALA A 27 -11.05 -16.66 -5.78
N PRO A 28 -10.80 -17.77 -6.52
CA PRO A 28 -9.44 -18.24 -6.86
C PRO A 28 -8.69 -17.45 -7.94
N CYS A 29 -9.39 -16.71 -8.80
CA CYS A 29 -8.78 -15.99 -9.93
C CYS A 29 -9.17 -14.51 -9.99
N ALA A 30 -10.06 -14.07 -9.10
CA ALA A 30 -10.40 -12.68 -8.92
C ALA A 30 -9.71 -12.18 -7.65
N TRP A 31 -8.41 -11.90 -7.74
CA TRP A 31 -7.74 -10.94 -6.85
C TRP A 31 -8.31 -9.51 -7.05
N LEU A 32 -9.61 -9.37 -7.29
CA LEU A 32 -10.35 -8.19 -6.91
C LEU A 32 -10.20 -8.14 -5.41
N LEU A 33 -9.11 -7.51 -4.97
CA LEU A 33 -9.01 -7.00 -3.63
C LEU A 33 -10.21 -6.09 -3.46
N ARG A 34 -11.30 -6.65 -2.94
CA ARG A 34 -12.15 -5.93 -2.03
C ARG A 34 -11.26 -5.68 -0.81
N TRP A 35 -10.37 -4.70 -0.97
CA TRP A 35 -10.06 -3.79 0.11
C TRP A 35 -11.41 -3.49 0.71
N ASN A 36 -11.71 -4.07 1.87
CA ASN A 36 -12.83 -3.59 2.65
C ASN A 36 -12.45 -2.15 2.99
N MET A 37 -12.83 -1.25 2.09
CA MET A 37 -12.90 0.19 2.29
C MET A 37 -13.73 0.52 3.54
N SER A 38 -14.42 -0.45 4.15
CA SER A 38 -14.99 -0.35 5.47
C SER A 38 -13.94 -0.10 6.56
N SER A 39 -12.74 -0.69 6.51
CA SER A 39 -11.70 -0.45 7.54
C SER A 39 -10.87 0.81 7.28
N THR A 40 -10.72 1.25 6.02
CA THR A 40 -9.95 2.47 5.67
C THR A 40 -10.78 3.73 5.53
N ARG A 41 -12.10 3.67 5.34
CA ARG A 41 -12.95 4.89 5.29
C ARG A 41 -13.07 5.59 6.64
N ALA A 42 -12.98 4.85 7.75
CA ALA A 42 -13.27 5.38 9.08
C ALA A 42 -12.10 5.24 10.07
N GLU A 43 -11.50 4.06 10.27
CA GLU A 43 -10.67 3.84 11.47
C GLU A 43 -9.33 4.58 11.56
N PRO A 44 -8.40 4.53 10.57
CA PRO A 44 -7.12 5.20 10.75
C PRO A 44 -7.26 6.72 10.84
N ARG A 45 -8.32 7.26 10.23
CA ARG A 45 -8.64 8.68 10.26
C ARG A 45 -9.38 9.07 11.52
N SER A 46 -10.37 8.30 11.98
CA SER A 46 -11.09 8.62 13.21
C SER A 46 -10.16 8.64 14.41
N MET A 47 -9.18 7.71 14.45
CA MET A 47 -8.18 7.66 15.52
C MET A 47 -7.17 8.81 15.43
N LEU A 48 -6.71 9.18 14.22
CA LEU A 48 -5.73 10.26 14.07
C LEU A 48 -6.36 11.66 14.05
N ARG A 49 -7.64 11.81 13.66
CA ARG A 49 -8.27 13.13 13.47
C ARG A 49 -8.23 14.01 14.73
N PRO A 50 -8.43 13.52 15.96
CA PRO A 50 -8.23 14.30 17.18
C PRO A 50 -6.79 14.81 17.30
N VAL A 51 -5.81 13.94 17.06
CA VAL A 51 -4.38 14.26 17.13
C VAL A 51 -3.99 15.30 16.08
N LEU A 52 -4.46 15.14 14.84
CA LEU A 52 -4.12 16.05 13.74
C LEU A 52 -4.77 17.44 13.91
N ARG A 53 -5.94 17.52 14.57
CA ARG A 53 -6.64 18.78 14.86
C ARG A 53 -6.22 19.47 16.16
N SER A 54 -5.49 18.78 17.03
CA SER A 54 -5.01 19.35 18.29
C SER A 54 -4.06 20.55 18.10
N HIS A 55 -3.71 21.24 19.18
CA HIS A 55 -2.74 22.34 19.18
C HIS A 55 -1.27 21.87 19.22
N LEU A 56 -0.99 20.60 18.89
CA LEU A 56 0.38 20.08 18.83
C LEU A 56 1.23 20.85 17.81
N PRO A 57 2.55 21.00 18.06
CA PRO A 57 3.45 21.59 17.09
C PRO A 57 3.44 20.79 15.78
N LEU A 58 3.55 21.49 14.64
CA LEU A 58 3.41 20.90 13.30
C LEU A 58 4.35 19.69 13.10
N ARG A 59 5.60 19.80 13.57
CA ARG A 59 6.60 18.72 13.48
C ARG A 59 6.15 17.44 14.20
N ALA A 60 5.51 17.56 15.37
CA ALA A 60 5.01 16.40 16.11
C ALA A 60 3.86 15.72 15.37
N LYS A 61 2.93 16.50 14.79
CA LYS A 61 1.83 15.95 13.97
C LYS A 61 2.36 15.20 12.76
N VAL A 62 3.36 15.76 12.08
CA VAL A 62 4.01 15.12 10.92
C VAL A 62 4.70 13.83 11.34
N ALA A 63 5.47 13.83 12.43
CA ALA A 63 6.15 12.64 12.93
C ALA A 63 5.16 11.52 13.29
N LEU A 64 4.07 11.84 13.98
CA LEU A 64 3.02 10.87 14.33
C LEU A 64 2.29 10.35 13.08
N TYR A 65 2.02 11.23 12.12
CA TYR A 65 1.41 10.87 10.84
C TYR A 65 2.28 9.88 10.06
N ILE A 66 3.56 10.22 9.88
CA ILE A 66 4.55 9.37 9.22
C ILE A 66 4.65 8.05 9.97
N GLY A 67 4.90 8.07 11.29
CA GLY A 67 5.07 6.87 12.10
C GLY A 67 3.87 5.91 12.01
N TYR A 68 2.64 6.42 12.02
CA TYR A 68 1.44 5.58 11.96
C TYR A 68 1.03 5.16 10.54
N ILE A 69 1.05 6.09 9.58
CA ILE A 69 0.59 5.78 8.22
C ILE A 69 1.66 5.02 7.44
N HIS A 70 2.93 5.42 7.52
CA HIS A 70 4.00 4.70 6.83
C HIS A 70 4.17 3.28 7.37
N SER A 71 3.97 3.04 8.68
CA SER A 71 4.01 1.67 9.22
C SER A 71 2.88 0.80 8.66
N ARG A 72 1.64 1.32 8.61
CA ARG A 72 0.50 0.61 8.00
C ARG A 72 0.66 0.39 6.50
N LEU A 73 1.18 1.40 5.78
CA LEU A 73 1.50 1.26 4.36
C LEU A 73 2.62 0.23 4.15
N THR A 74 3.70 0.25 4.93
CA THR A 74 4.81 -0.72 4.80
C THR A 74 4.32 -2.16 4.92
N PHE A 75 3.41 -2.42 5.87
CA PHE A 75 2.84 -3.76 6.08
C PHE A 75 1.92 -4.22 4.95
N THR A 76 1.10 -3.31 4.41
CA THR A 76 0.06 -3.67 3.43
C THR A 76 0.49 -3.49 1.97
N ALA A 77 1.42 -2.57 1.69
CA ALA A 77 1.74 -2.12 0.35
C ALA A 77 2.74 -3.03 -0.37
N THR A 78 3.78 -3.50 0.32
CA THR A 78 4.85 -4.35 -0.25
C THR A 78 4.30 -5.61 -0.90
N ALA A 79 3.27 -6.22 -0.30
CA ALA A 79 2.66 -7.44 -0.84
C ALA A 79 1.51 -7.20 -1.83
N ARG A 80 0.82 -6.04 -1.79
CA ARG A 80 -0.51 -5.92 -2.42
C ARG A 80 -0.79 -4.61 -3.16
N TYR A 81 0.03 -3.57 -3.04
CA TYR A 81 -0.18 -2.31 -3.77
C TYR A 81 -0.11 -2.50 -5.30
N VAL A 82 0.74 -3.43 -5.72
CA VAL A 82 0.88 -3.89 -7.11
C VAL A 82 -0.48 -4.29 -7.70
N LEU A 83 -1.31 -4.97 -6.89
CA LEU A 83 -2.60 -5.52 -7.29
C LEU A 83 -3.73 -4.48 -7.23
N CYS A 84 -3.48 -3.28 -6.69
CA CYS A 84 -4.46 -2.21 -6.64
C CYS A 84 -4.68 -1.59 -8.01
N SER A 85 -5.95 -1.37 -8.38
CA SER A 85 -6.31 -0.63 -9.59
C SER A 85 -5.91 0.85 -9.47
N ALA A 86 -5.79 1.54 -10.61
CA ALA A 86 -5.50 2.98 -10.64
C ALA A 86 -6.51 3.81 -9.82
N SER A 87 -7.80 3.43 -9.84
CA SER A 87 -8.83 4.09 -9.04
C SER A 87 -8.65 3.89 -7.53
N GLN A 88 -8.21 2.71 -7.10
CA GLN A 88 -7.88 2.44 -5.71
C GLN A 88 -6.66 3.25 -5.26
N ARG A 89 -5.60 3.30 -6.08
CA ARG A 89 -4.39 4.10 -5.79
C ARG A 89 -4.73 5.58 -5.66
N LYS A 90 -5.52 6.15 -6.58
CA LYS A 90 -6.03 7.54 -6.49
C LYS A 90 -6.82 7.79 -5.21
N ARG A 91 -7.63 6.83 -4.76
CA ARG A 91 -8.36 6.95 -3.49
C ARG A 91 -7.42 6.99 -2.30
N ILE A 92 -6.40 6.13 -2.25
CA ILE A 92 -5.40 6.09 -1.17
C ILE A 92 -4.61 7.41 -1.15
N GLN A 93 -4.17 7.92 -2.31
CA GLN A 93 -3.50 9.21 -2.41
C GLN A 93 -4.41 10.36 -1.96
N ALA A 94 -5.68 10.38 -2.39
CA ALA A 94 -6.65 11.36 -1.91
C ALA A 94 -6.84 11.26 -0.39
N GLN A 95 -6.69 10.06 0.21
CA GLN A 95 -6.77 9.94 1.65
C GLN A 95 -5.61 10.66 2.37
N GLN A 96 -4.40 10.51 1.84
CA GLN A 96 -3.20 11.19 2.31
C GLN A 96 -3.31 12.71 2.15
N ASN A 97 -3.73 13.20 0.98
CA ASN A 97 -3.84 14.63 0.71
C ASN A 97 -4.79 15.34 1.68
N ILE A 98 -5.92 14.70 2.03
CA ILE A 98 -6.83 15.23 3.05
C ILE A 98 -6.15 15.30 4.42
N ALA A 99 -5.38 14.29 4.80
CA ALA A 99 -4.70 14.27 6.09
C ALA A 99 -3.58 15.32 6.17
N GLN A 100 -2.79 15.48 5.10
CA GLN A 100 -1.78 16.54 4.98
C GLN A 100 -2.40 17.94 5.10
N ARG A 101 -3.55 18.17 4.44
CA ARG A 101 -4.32 19.42 4.60
C ARG A 101 -4.76 19.66 6.04
N MET A 102 -5.23 18.62 6.74
CA MET A 102 -5.60 18.75 8.16
C MET A 102 -4.40 19.08 9.04
N ILE A 103 -3.23 18.50 8.77
CA ILE A 103 -1.99 18.76 9.51
C ILE A 103 -1.53 20.21 9.33
N ALA A 104 -1.50 20.67 8.08
CA ALA A 104 -1.08 22.02 7.73
C ALA A 104 -2.13 23.09 8.04
N GLY A 105 -3.38 22.71 8.33
CA GLY A 105 -4.49 23.67 8.45
C GLY A 105 -4.80 24.40 7.14
N ALA A 106 -4.43 23.81 6.00
CA ALA A 106 -4.46 24.49 4.70
C ALA A 106 -5.87 24.56 4.09
N GLY A 107 -6.23 25.74 3.58
CA GLY A 107 -7.48 25.96 2.84
C GLY A 107 -7.55 25.21 1.51
N ARG A 108 -8.73 25.13 0.90
CA ARG A 108 -8.95 24.41 -0.38
C ARG A 108 -8.14 24.98 -1.54
N TYR A 109 -7.83 26.27 -1.52
CA TYR A 109 -7.09 26.99 -2.55
C TYR A 109 -5.59 26.67 -2.59
N VAL A 110 -5.01 26.08 -1.55
CA VAL A 110 -3.61 25.65 -1.56
C VAL A 110 -3.48 24.34 -2.33
N LEU A 111 -2.52 24.24 -3.25
CA LEU A 111 -2.25 23.02 -4.00
C LEU A 111 -1.70 21.90 -3.10
N ASN A 112 -2.09 20.65 -3.36
CA ASN A 112 -1.62 19.51 -2.57
C ASN A 112 -0.09 19.35 -2.64
N ASP A 113 0.50 19.62 -3.80
CA ASP A 113 1.94 19.46 -4.03
C ASP A 113 2.77 20.50 -3.26
N VAL A 114 2.23 21.69 -3.02
CA VAL A 114 2.85 22.69 -2.13
C VAL A 114 2.85 22.16 -0.70
N ILE A 115 1.71 21.67 -0.22
CA ILE A 115 1.59 21.12 1.14
C ILE A 115 2.52 19.92 1.33
N ALA A 116 2.60 19.01 0.35
CA ALA A 116 3.46 17.84 0.43
C ALA A 116 4.95 18.23 0.50
N ARG A 117 5.37 19.23 -0.29
CA ARG A 117 6.72 19.79 -0.26
C ARG A 117 7.05 20.45 1.08
N ASP A 118 6.16 21.31 1.58
CA ASP A 118 6.37 22.01 2.86
C ASP A 118 6.42 21.05 4.05
N LEU A 119 5.60 20.00 4.04
CA LEU A 119 5.62 18.97 5.08
C LEU A 119 6.75 17.95 4.89
N CYS A 120 7.47 17.98 3.77
CA CYS A 120 8.49 16.99 3.39
C CYS A 120 7.96 15.55 3.42
N ILE A 121 6.72 15.34 2.98
CA ILE A 121 6.07 14.02 2.96
C ILE A 121 5.96 13.54 1.50
N GLU A 122 6.64 12.43 1.19
CA GLU A 122 6.55 11.73 -0.09
C GLU A 122 5.11 11.28 -0.41
N THR A 123 4.78 11.18 -1.69
CA THR A 123 3.50 10.58 -2.11
C THR A 123 3.42 9.10 -1.76
N VAL A 124 2.22 8.53 -1.74
CA VAL A 124 2.02 7.09 -1.49
C VAL A 124 2.83 6.25 -2.47
N GLU A 125 2.86 6.67 -3.73
CA GLU A 125 3.55 5.95 -4.79
C GLU A 125 5.07 6.01 -4.59
N GLU A 126 5.65 7.19 -4.39
CA GLU A 126 7.08 7.35 -4.12
C GLU A 126 7.54 6.56 -2.89
N PHE A 127 6.77 6.63 -1.80
CA PHE A 127 7.06 5.89 -0.58
C PHE A 127 7.12 4.38 -0.84
N ILE A 128 6.14 3.84 -1.56
CA ILE A 128 6.05 2.41 -1.87
C ILE A 128 7.15 1.99 -2.84
N GLN A 129 7.44 2.81 -3.86
CA GLN A 129 8.54 2.55 -4.79
C GLN A 129 9.88 2.52 -4.06
N ARG A 130 10.13 3.46 -3.15
CA ARG A 130 11.36 3.53 -2.35
C ARG A 130 11.52 2.29 -1.47
N ILE A 131 10.46 1.86 -0.79
CA ILE A 131 10.50 0.63 0.04
C ILE A 131 10.68 -0.61 -0.84
N ALA A 132 9.95 -0.70 -1.95
CA ALA A 132 10.07 -1.83 -2.87
C ALA A 132 11.49 -1.96 -3.41
N ARG A 133 12.10 -0.86 -3.90
CA ARG A 133 13.49 -0.83 -4.35
C ARG A 133 14.43 -1.35 -3.26
N ARG A 134 14.38 -0.77 -2.06
CA ARG A 134 15.22 -1.19 -0.94
C ARG A 134 15.05 -2.68 -0.60
N MET A 135 13.82 -3.19 -0.60
CA MET A 135 13.54 -4.60 -0.31
C MET A 135 14.14 -5.53 -1.37
N TYR A 136 14.00 -5.19 -2.66
CA TYR A 136 14.57 -5.99 -3.74
C TYR A 136 16.10 -5.90 -3.79
N ASP A 137 16.68 -4.73 -3.49
CA ASP A 137 18.13 -4.56 -3.42
C ASP A 137 18.72 -5.42 -2.30
N ILE A 138 18.10 -5.42 -1.12
CA ILE A 138 18.49 -6.30 0.01
C ILE A 138 18.38 -7.78 -0.40
N ALA A 139 17.28 -8.19 -1.04
CA ALA A 139 17.10 -9.57 -1.47
C ALA A 139 18.15 -10.01 -2.51
N ASN A 140 18.52 -9.12 -3.44
CA ASN A 140 19.53 -9.40 -4.47
C ASN A 140 20.97 -9.39 -3.92
N GLN A 141 21.28 -8.51 -2.97
CA GLN A 141 22.60 -8.40 -2.33
C GLN A 141 22.81 -9.41 -1.18
N GLY A 142 21.75 -10.09 -0.76
CA GLY A 142 21.78 -11.01 0.36
C GLY A 142 22.70 -12.23 0.14
N PRO A 143 23.12 -12.89 1.23
CA PRO A 143 23.94 -14.10 1.20
C PRO A 143 23.15 -15.32 0.67
N TYR A 144 21.82 -15.21 0.61
CA TYR A 144 20.93 -16.30 0.22
C TYR A 144 20.62 -16.25 -1.28
N GLU A 145 21.24 -17.14 -2.05
CA GLU A 145 21.10 -17.17 -3.52
C GLU A 145 19.67 -17.44 -3.99
N PHE A 146 18.91 -18.26 -3.25
CA PHE A 146 17.50 -18.54 -3.56
C PHE A 146 16.60 -17.31 -3.38
N LEU A 147 17.06 -16.30 -2.63
CA LEU A 147 16.35 -15.03 -2.49
C LEU A 147 16.70 -14.02 -3.61
N ARG A 148 17.75 -14.29 -4.38
CA ARG A 148 18.07 -13.50 -5.56
C ARG A 148 17.02 -13.81 -6.61
N ASN A 149 16.49 -12.76 -7.26
CA ASN A 149 15.51 -12.92 -8.35
C ASN A 149 14.17 -13.60 -7.98
N ILE A 150 13.70 -13.57 -6.72
CA ILE A 150 12.40 -14.17 -6.28
C ILE A 150 11.18 -13.72 -7.11
N VAL A 151 11.30 -12.64 -7.89
CA VAL A 151 10.28 -12.23 -8.86
C VAL A 151 11.01 -11.81 -10.13
N PRO A 152 11.34 -12.72 -11.05
CA PRO A 152 12.03 -12.34 -12.28
C PRO A 152 11.19 -11.34 -13.08
N MET A 153 11.84 -10.47 -13.86
CA MET A 153 11.18 -9.55 -14.79
C MET A 153 10.56 -10.36 -15.93
N HIS A 154 9.44 -11.02 -15.68
CA HIS A 154 8.71 -11.75 -16.71
C HIS A 154 8.01 -10.76 -17.65
N GLU A 155 7.73 -11.23 -18.87
CA GLU A 155 6.85 -10.54 -19.79
C GLU A 155 5.48 -10.29 -19.15
N ARG A 156 4.87 -9.18 -19.56
CA ARG A 156 3.60 -8.70 -19.02
C ARG A 156 2.57 -9.83 -19.14
N SER A 157 1.94 -10.21 -18.03
CA SER A 157 0.86 -11.20 -18.05
C SER A 157 -0.22 -10.75 -19.03
N LEU A 158 -0.74 -11.67 -19.87
CA LEU A 158 -1.86 -11.43 -20.78
C LEU A 158 -3.10 -10.82 -20.09
N SER A 159 -3.19 -10.94 -18.76
CA SER A 159 -4.21 -10.32 -17.92
C SER A 159 -4.07 -8.79 -17.73
N GLY A 160 -2.99 -8.17 -18.23
CA GLY A 160 -2.72 -6.73 -18.14
C GLY A 160 -2.37 -6.22 -16.74
N ARG A 161 -2.22 -7.11 -15.75
CA ARG A 161 -1.89 -6.74 -14.36
C ARG A 161 -0.40 -6.43 -14.22
N HIS A 162 -0.11 -5.43 -13.39
CA HIS A 162 1.26 -5.06 -13.07
C HIS A 162 1.95 -6.15 -12.24
N LEU A 163 3.21 -6.43 -12.54
CA LEU A 163 4.05 -7.33 -11.75
C LEU A 163 4.72 -6.57 -10.60
N PRO A 164 5.05 -7.24 -9.48
CA PRO A 164 5.64 -6.57 -8.32
C PRO A 164 6.91 -5.76 -8.59
N ARG A 165 7.78 -6.26 -9.48
CA ARG A 165 8.99 -5.52 -9.90
C ARG A 165 8.71 -4.36 -10.86
N GLU A 166 7.54 -4.26 -11.48
CA GLU A 166 7.18 -3.10 -12.30
C GLU A 166 7.01 -1.82 -11.48
N LEU A 167 6.79 -1.91 -10.17
CA LEU A 167 6.81 -0.74 -9.29
C LEU A 167 8.19 -0.06 -9.26
N ILE A 168 9.26 -0.78 -9.55
CA ILE A 168 10.62 -0.22 -9.57
C ILE A 168 10.88 0.55 -10.87
N LYS A 169 10.17 0.20 -11.96
CA LYS A 169 10.35 0.87 -13.26
C LYS A 169 10.02 2.35 -13.11
N THR A 170 11.02 3.20 -13.33
CA THR A 170 10.76 4.60 -13.61
C THR A 170 9.86 4.68 -14.84
N PRO A 171 8.70 5.38 -14.78
CA PRO A 171 7.93 5.60 -15.98
C PRO A 171 8.82 6.29 -17.02
N PRO A 172 8.72 5.94 -18.32
CA PRO A 172 9.41 6.69 -19.35
C PRO A 172 9.01 8.16 -19.20
N ARG A 173 10.00 9.04 -19.05
CA ARG A 173 9.76 10.48 -19.15
C ARG A 173 9.35 10.73 -20.59
N HIS A 174 8.06 10.90 -20.83
CA HIS A 174 7.59 11.45 -22.09
C HIS A 174 8.07 12.90 -22.13
N LEU A 175 9.09 13.14 -22.94
CA LEU A 175 9.51 14.46 -23.42
C LEU A 175 8.47 14.97 -24.41
#